data_AF-A0A5C0NRC6-F1
#
_entry.id   AF-A0A5C0NRC6-F1
#
_cell.length_a   1.000
_cell.length_b   1.000
_cell.length_c   1.000
_cell.angle_alpha   90.00
_cell.angle_beta   90.00
_cell.angle_gamma   90.00
#
_symmetry.space_group_name_H-M   'P 1'
#
loop_
_entity.id
_entity.type
_entity.pdbx_description
1 polymer ?
#
loop_
_entity_poly.entity_id
_entity_poly.type
_entity_poly.pdbx_seq_one_letter_code
_entity_poly.pdbx_strand_id
1 'polypeptide(L)' 'DPAYKGQILTMANPIVGNGGAPDTAALDELGLSKYLESDGIKVAGLLVLNYSDDYHHWLATKSLGQWLRE' A
#
# COMPACT_ATOMS: atom_id res chain seq x y z
N ASP A 1 7.90 -2.70 2.76
CA ASP A 1 9.04 -2.80 3.68
C ASP A 1 9.11 -4.20 4.29
N PRO A 2 10.14 -4.99 3.93
CA PRO A 2 10.41 -6.33 4.47
C PRO A 2 10.54 -6.41 5.99
N ALA A 3 10.92 -5.33 6.69
CA ALA A 3 11.12 -5.35 8.14
C ALA A 3 9.82 -5.64 8.92
N TYR A 4 8.65 -5.31 8.35
CA TYR A 4 7.35 -5.57 8.97
C TYR A 4 6.83 -6.99 8.76
N LYS A 5 7.65 -7.91 8.23
CA LYS A 5 7.21 -9.29 7.99
C LYS A 5 6.73 -9.94 9.30
N GLY A 6 5.49 -10.41 9.30
CA GLY A 6 4.87 -11.07 10.45
C GLY A 6 4.33 -10.12 11.53
N GLN A 7 4.39 -8.80 11.30
CA GLN A 7 3.95 -7.79 12.26
C GLN A 7 2.59 -7.18 11.87
N ILE A 8 1.78 -6.85 12.86
CA ILE A 8 0.58 -6.02 12.67
C ILE A 8 0.98 -4.56 12.88
N LEU A 9 0.92 -3.77 11.81
CA LEU A 9 1.36 -2.38 11.82
C LEU A 9 0.22 -1.47 12.30
N THR A 10 0.48 -0.65 13.31
CA THR A 10 -0.45 0.40 13.77
C THR A 10 -0.01 1.74 13.22
N MET A 11 -0.86 2.37 12.41
CA MET A 11 -0.57 3.67 11.82
C MET A 11 -0.81 4.79 12.85
N ALA A 12 0.21 5.61 13.09
CA ALA A 12 0.07 6.81 13.91
C ALA A 12 -0.72 7.92 13.18
N ASN A 13 -0.62 7.96 11.85
CA ASN A 13 -1.45 8.86 11.05
C ASN A 13 -2.92 8.41 11.13
N PRO A 14 -3.84 9.26 11.60
CA PRO A 14 -5.24 8.87 11.77
C PRO A 14 -5.98 8.64 10.44
N ILE A 15 -5.50 9.20 9.32
CA ILE A 15 -6.19 9.16 8.03
C ILE A 15 -5.29 8.46 7.00
N VAL A 16 -5.72 7.28 6.54
CA VAL A 16 -4.91 6.41 5.67
C VAL A 16 -5.72 6.00 4.43
N GLY A 17 -5.08 5.98 3.26
CA GLY A 17 -5.70 5.56 2.00
C GLY A 17 -6.00 6.69 1.00
N ASN A 18 -5.71 7.95 1.34
CA ASN A 18 -6.04 9.12 0.50
C ASN A 18 -5.49 9.06 -0.93
N GLY A 19 -4.32 8.45 -1.10
CA GLY A 19 -3.67 8.28 -2.41
C GLY A 19 -3.98 6.95 -3.11
N GLY A 20 -4.86 6.13 -2.55
CA GLY A 20 -5.13 4.79 -3.06
C GLY A 20 -3.88 3.91 -3.03
N ALA A 21 -3.79 3.00 -3.99
CA ALA A 21 -2.59 2.22 -4.30
C ALA A 21 -2.11 2.55 -5.73
N PRO A 22 -0.80 2.64 -5.96
CA PRO A 22 -0.23 2.84 -7.29
C PRO A 22 -0.37 1.57 -8.16
N ASP A 23 0.21 1.56 -9.35
CA ASP A 23 0.34 0.33 -10.14
C ASP A 23 1.31 -0.64 -9.43
N THR A 24 0.77 -1.72 -8.87
CA THR A 24 1.53 -2.69 -8.07
C THR A 24 2.24 -3.75 -8.92
N ALA A 25 1.98 -3.78 -10.23
CA ALA A 25 2.59 -4.73 -11.16
C ALA A 25 3.66 -4.08 -12.07
N ALA A 26 3.70 -2.75 -12.15
CA ALA A 26 4.70 -2.02 -12.92
C ALA A 26 6.13 -2.30 -12.44
N LEU A 27 7.01 -2.61 -13.39
CA LEU A 27 8.45 -2.79 -13.15
C LEU A 27 9.24 -1.62 -13.76
N ASP A 28 10.40 -1.34 -13.18
CA ASP A 28 11.40 -0.42 -13.73
C ASP A 28 12.35 -1.12 -14.71
N GLU A 29 13.32 -0.37 -15.23
CA GLU A 29 14.33 -0.85 -16.17
C GLU A 29 15.28 -1.92 -15.60
N LEU A 30 15.33 -2.07 -14.26
CA LEU A 30 16.12 -3.09 -13.56
C LEU A 30 15.28 -4.31 -13.20
N GLY A 31 13.98 -4.31 -13.53
CA GLY A 31 13.04 -5.38 -13.20
C GLY A 31 12.56 -5.34 -11.75
N LEU A 32 12.74 -4.23 -11.04
CA LEU A 32 12.23 -4.01 -9.68
C LEU A 32 10.85 -3.36 -9.74
N SER A 33 10.06 -3.47 -8.66
CA SER A 33 8.77 -2.79 -8.60
C SER A 33 8.96 -1.28 -8.68
N LYS A 34 8.29 -0.65 -9.64
CA LYS A 34 8.49 0.77 -9.96
C LYS A 34 8.06 1.72 -8.83
N TYR A 35 7.09 1.29 -8.02
CA TYR A 35 6.47 2.15 -7.00
C TYR A 35 6.47 1.51 -5.60
N LEU A 36 7.04 0.31 -5.44
CA LEU A 36 7.05 -0.42 -4.17
C LEU A 36 8.47 -0.78 -3.75
N GLU A 37 8.73 -0.73 -2.45
CA GLU A 37 10.00 -1.12 -1.84
C GLU A 37 10.26 -2.65 -1.86
N SER A 38 9.27 -3.44 -2.25
CA SER A 38 9.37 -4.90 -2.32
C SER A 38 8.32 -5.48 -3.26
N ASP A 39 8.45 -6.76 -3.57
CA ASP A 39 7.55 -7.62 -4.37
C ASP A 39 6.10 -7.76 -3.83
N GLY A 40 5.72 -7.01 -2.80
CA GLY A 40 4.35 -7.02 -2.26
C GLY A 40 4.25 -6.51 -0.82
N ILE A 41 3.04 -6.63 -0.26
CA ILE A 41 2.72 -6.27 1.13
C ILE A 41 3.40 -7.26 2.07
N LYS A 42 4.04 -6.73 3.12
CA LYS A 42 4.81 -7.54 4.08
C LYS A 42 4.20 -7.59 5.48
N VAL A 43 3.39 -6.60 5.85
CA VAL A 43 2.65 -6.60 7.11
C VAL A 43 1.71 -7.80 7.18
N ALA A 44 1.54 -8.38 8.36
CA ALA A 44 0.53 -9.40 8.62
C ALA A 44 -0.87 -8.77 8.78
N GLY A 45 -0.93 -7.50 9.14
CA GLY A 45 -2.17 -6.73 9.25
C GLY A 45 -1.88 -5.24 9.41
N LEU A 46 -2.90 -4.42 9.18
CA LEU A 46 -2.81 -2.96 9.27
C LEU A 46 -3.96 -2.44 10.14
N LEU A 47 -3.62 -1.64 11.15
CA LEU A 47 -4.58 -0.97 12.04
C LEU A 47 -4.53 0.55 11.78
N VAL A 48 -5.70 1.12 11.51
CA VAL A 48 -5.86 2.55 11.18
C VAL A 48 -7.07 3.12 11.93
N LEU A 49 -7.06 4.41 12.20
CA LEU A 49 -8.19 5.09 12.84
C LEU A 49 -9.31 5.38 11.82
N ASN A 50 -8.95 5.97 10.66
CA ASN A 50 -9.87 6.23 9.57
C ASN A 50 -9.27 5.77 8.23
N TYR A 51 -10.06 5.03 7.47
CA TYR A 51 -9.73 4.57 6.14
C TYR A 51 -10.50 5.40 5.11
N SER A 52 -9.79 5.95 4.12
CA SER A 52 -10.41 6.67 3.01
C SER A 52 -10.83 5.70 1.92
N ASP A 53 -12.14 5.45 1.81
CA ASP A 53 -12.71 4.65 0.72
C ASP A 53 -12.50 5.31 -0.65
N ASP A 54 -12.69 6.63 -0.71
CA ASP A 54 -12.40 7.47 -1.87
C ASP A 54 -10.95 7.95 -1.86
N TYR A 55 -10.25 7.74 -2.97
CA TYR A 55 -8.87 8.17 -3.14
C TYR A 55 -8.73 9.16 -4.29
N HIS A 56 -7.74 10.05 -4.20
CA HIS A 56 -7.44 11.01 -5.26
C HIS A 56 -5.96 11.30 -5.35
N HIS A 57 -5.29 10.64 -6.29
CA HIS A 57 -3.90 10.91 -6.67
C HIS A 57 -3.69 10.46 -8.11
N TRP A 58 -2.88 11.19 -8.88
CA TRP A 58 -2.69 10.95 -10.32
C TRP A 58 -2.04 9.60 -10.64
N LEU A 59 -1.31 9.01 -9.69
CA LEU A 59 -0.73 7.65 -9.81
C LEU A 59 -1.65 6.54 -9.28
N ALA A 60 -2.79 6.86 -8.68
CA ALA A 60 -3.62 5.86 -8.04
C ALA A 60 -4.37 5.02 -9.08
N THR A 61 -4.26 3.70 -8.98
CA THR A 61 -4.92 2.77 -9.90
C THR A 61 -6.09 2.03 -9.25
N LYS A 62 -6.05 1.87 -7.93
CA LYS A 62 -7.06 1.17 -7.12
C LYS A 62 -7.07 1.71 -5.69
N SER A 63 -8.05 1.33 -4.88
CA SER A 63 -8.07 1.70 -3.47
C SER A 63 -7.03 0.90 -2.67
N LEU A 64 -6.55 1.46 -1.55
CA LEU A 64 -5.64 0.73 -0.66
C LEU A 64 -6.29 -0.55 -0.12
N GLY A 65 -7.58 -0.51 0.20
CA GLY A 65 -8.35 -1.67 0.67
C GLY A 65 -8.52 -2.74 -0.41
N GLN A 66 -8.60 -2.37 -1.69
CA GLN A 66 -8.61 -3.34 -2.79
C GLN A 66 -7.25 -4.04 -2.86
N TRP A 67 -6.15 -3.31 -2.82
CA TRP A 67 -4.81 -3.90 -2.83
C TRP A 67 -4.55 -4.83 -1.64
N LEU A 68 -5.07 -4.50 -0.44
CA LEU A 68 -4.95 -5.37 0.74
C LEU A 68 -5.72 -6.71 0.64
N ARG A 69 -6.66 -6.84 -0.30
CA ARG A 69 -7.46 -8.06 -0.51
C ARG A 69 -6.94 -8.94 -1.66
N GLU A 70 -6.06 -8.41 -2.51
CA GLU A 70 -5.39 -9.15 -3.59
C GLU A 70 -4.34 -10.12 -3.03
#